data_AF-A0A835WYS5-F1
#
_entry.id   AF-A0A835WYS5-F1
#
_cell.length_a   1.000
_cell.length_b   1.000
_cell.length_c   1.000
_cell.angle_alpha   90.00
_cell.angle_beta   90.00
_cell.angle_gamma   90.00
#
_symmetry.space_group_name_H-M   'P 1'
#
loop_
_entity.id
_entity.type
_entity.pdbx_description
1 polymer ?
#
loop_
_entity_poly.entity_id
_entity_poly.type
_entity_poly.pdbx_seq_one_letter_code
_entity_poly.pdbx_strand_id
1 'polypeptide(L)'
;MNFILIFLIGILSITLLISSSYAQNSPEPNQDVYIFVQTFVRNSDGQLLHYFENDKFTNKNLVALNIYLDLEATRGGATTYDIEGKKFQLIQRSKALEIDSFQLVASKKLEDRENPVSTFLVRYAHDGYFLTPGDEVTQVWTFFREI
;
A
#
# COMPACT_ATOMS: atom_id res chain seq x y z
N MET A 1 -3.18 9.47 59.06
CA MET A 1 -3.29 8.74 57.78
C MET A 1 -3.25 9.78 56.66
N ASN A 2 -2.13 9.87 55.95
CA ASN A 2 -1.78 11.03 55.12
C ASN A 2 -2.58 11.07 53.81
N PHE A 3 -3.63 11.90 53.77
CA PHE A 3 -4.43 12.18 52.57
C PHE A 3 -3.58 12.60 51.36
N ILE A 4 -2.44 13.24 51.60
CA ILE A 4 -1.48 13.66 50.56
C ILE A 4 -0.83 12.45 49.87
N LEU A 5 -0.54 11.37 50.62
CA LEU A 5 0.10 10.17 50.05
C LEU A 5 -0.88 9.40 49.15
N ILE A 6 -2.17 9.37 49.52
CA ILE A 6 -3.23 8.72 48.73
C ILE A 6 -3.47 9.49 47.42
N PHE A 7 -3.40 10.83 47.46
CA PHE A 7 -3.55 11.67 46.26
C PHE A 7 -2.39 11.50 45.28
N LEU A 8 -1.15 11.37 45.77
CA LEU A 8 0.04 11.15 44.94
C LEU A 8 0.05 9.77 44.27
N ILE A 9 -0.41 8.72 44.96
CA ILE A 9 -0.57 7.37 44.39
C ILE A 9 -1.70 7.36 43.34
N GLY A 10 -2.76 8.13 43.56
CA GLY A 10 -3.86 8.27 42.60
C GLY A 10 -3.43 8.91 41.27
N ILE A 11 -2.58 9.95 41.32
CA ILE A 11 -2.08 10.62 40.12
C ILE A 11 -1.09 9.73 39.34
N LEU A 12 -0.24 8.97 40.04
CA LEU A 12 0.73 8.07 39.41
C LEU A 12 0.05 6.87 38.71
N SER A 13 -1.17 6.50 39.14
CA SER A 13 -1.95 5.41 38.54
C SER A 13 -2.58 5.78 37.19
N ILE A 14 -2.71 7.08 36.87
CA ILE A 14 -3.36 7.55 35.63
C ILE A 14 -2.36 7.65 34.46
N THR A 15 -1.05 7.62 34.72
CA THR A 15 -0.01 7.78 33.68
C THR A 15 0.45 6.49 33.02
N LEU A 16 -0.14 5.33 33.35
CA LEU A 16 0.06 4.07 32.63
C LEU A 16 -1.10 3.82 31.65
N LEU A 17 -1.47 4.85 30.87
CA LEU A 17 -2.16 4.63 29.61
C LEU A 17 -1.15 4.03 28.64
N ILE A 18 -1.08 2.70 28.66
CA ILE A 18 -0.37 1.93 27.65
C ILE A 18 -1.06 2.27 26.33
N SER A 19 -0.40 3.08 25.50
CA SER A 19 -0.81 3.31 24.12
C SER A 19 -0.61 2.02 23.35
N SER A 20 -1.62 1.15 23.35
CA SER A 20 -1.71 0.02 22.44
C SER A 20 -2.00 0.56 21.04
N SER A 21 -0.94 0.70 20.25
CA SER A 21 -1.09 0.80 18.79
C SER A 21 -1.68 -0.51 18.28
N TYR A 22 -2.77 -0.44 17.52
CA TYR A 22 -3.45 -1.61 16.93
C TYR A 22 -2.65 -2.30 15.82
N ALA A 23 -1.37 -1.94 15.63
CA ALA A 23 -0.48 -2.55 14.66
C ALA A 23 0.29 -3.77 15.21
N GLN A 24 -0.21 -4.46 16.24
CA GLN A 24 0.46 -5.63 16.81
C GLN A 24 -0.29 -6.94 16.54
N ASN A 25 0.36 -7.74 15.67
CA ASN A 25 0.43 -9.21 15.62
C ASN A 25 -0.47 -9.96 14.62
N SER A 26 0.15 -10.46 13.56
CA SER A 26 -0.05 -11.84 13.08
C SER A 26 1.22 -12.65 13.40
N PRO A 27 1.15 -13.92 13.84
CA PRO A 27 2.31 -14.72 14.25
C PRO A 27 3.05 -15.41 13.09
N GLU A 28 2.63 -15.17 11.85
CA GLU A 28 3.44 -15.52 10.67
C GLU A 28 4.57 -14.48 10.52
N PRO A 29 5.73 -14.83 9.94
CA PRO A 29 6.69 -13.83 9.45
C PRO A 29 6.09 -13.11 8.22
N ASN A 30 4.94 -12.45 8.41
CA ASN A 30 4.43 -11.48 7.47
C ASN A 30 5.31 -10.25 7.64
N GLN A 31 6.28 -10.11 6.75
CA GLN A 31 6.83 -8.79 6.46
C GLN A 31 5.64 -7.90 6.10
N ASP A 32 5.24 -7.03 7.03
CA ASP A 32 4.17 -6.08 6.79
C ASP A 32 4.60 -5.16 5.65
N VAL A 33 4.02 -5.40 4.47
CA VAL A 33 4.22 -4.55 3.30
C VAL A 33 3.22 -3.41 3.40
N TYR A 34 3.70 -2.20 3.61
CA TYR A 34 2.92 -0.99 3.37
C TYR A 34 2.78 -0.80 1.86
N ILE A 35 1.55 -0.61 1.40
CA ILE A 35 1.20 -0.46 -0.01
C ILE A 35 0.49 0.88 -0.17
N PHE A 36 0.89 1.64 -1.17
CA PHE A 36 0.27 2.90 -1.53
C PHE A 36 0.16 2.98 -3.05
N VAL A 37 -1.00 3.42 -3.56
CA VAL A 37 -1.20 3.55 -5.00
C VAL A 37 -1.75 4.93 -5.34
N GLN A 38 -1.16 5.54 -6.36
CA GLN A 38 -1.65 6.77 -6.98
C GLN A 38 -2.20 6.41 -8.36
N THR A 39 -3.40 6.88 -8.68
CA THR A 39 -4.03 6.68 -9.98
C THR A 39 -4.25 8.03 -10.66
N PHE A 40 -3.81 8.13 -11.90
CA PHE A 40 -4.03 9.27 -12.79
C PHE A 40 -4.84 8.79 -13.99
N VAL A 41 -5.91 9.50 -14.30
CA VAL A 41 -6.72 9.27 -15.51
C VAL A 41 -6.63 10.52 -16.37
N ARG A 42 -6.11 10.39 -17.59
CA ARG A 42 -6.04 11.47 -18.57
C ARG A 42 -6.90 11.15 -19.79
N ASN A 43 -7.51 12.17 -20.38
CA ASN A 43 -8.17 11.99 -21.67
C ASN A 43 -7.15 11.93 -22.82
N SER A 44 -7.64 11.69 -24.03
CA SER A 44 -6.83 11.64 -25.26
C SER A 44 -6.07 12.94 -25.57
N ASP A 45 -6.54 14.09 -25.05
CA ASP A 45 -5.85 15.38 -25.15
C ASP A 45 -4.76 15.56 -24.07
N GLY A 46 -4.56 14.57 -23.20
CA GLY A 46 -3.60 14.59 -22.09
C GLY A 46 -4.06 15.36 -20.86
N GLN A 47 -5.31 15.81 -20.81
CA GLN A 47 -5.87 16.53 -19.66
C GLN A 47 -6.19 15.56 -18.52
N LEU A 48 -5.80 15.90 -17.29
CA LEU A 48 -6.11 15.11 -16.09
C LEU A 48 -7.59 15.22 -15.75
N LEU A 49 -8.29 14.09 -15.78
CA LEU A 49 -9.70 13.98 -15.40
C LEU A 49 -9.85 13.54 -13.95
N HIS A 50 -9.07 12.54 -13.52
CA HIS A 50 -9.14 11.99 -12.17
C HIS A 50 -7.76 11.79 -11.57
N TYR A 51 -7.63 12.14 -10.30
CA TYR A 51 -6.52 11.78 -9.44
C TYR A 51 -7.07 11.27 -8.12
N PHE A 52 -6.54 10.14 -7.65
CA PHE A 52 -6.83 9.67 -6.30
C PHE A 52 -5.74 8.72 -5.82
N GLU A 53 -5.72 8.56 -4.51
CA GLU A 53 -4.76 7.74 -3.78
C GLU A 53 -5.49 6.65 -3.02
N ASN A 54 -4.82 5.53 -2.75
CA ASN A 54 -5.39 4.48 -1.94
C ASN A 54 -4.31 3.74 -1.13
N ASP A 55 -4.56 3.58 0.16
CA ASP A 55 -3.78 2.79 1.12
C ASP A 55 -4.63 1.67 1.77
N LYS A 56 -5.89 1.52 1.34
CA LYS A 56 -6.86 0.54 1.84
C LYS A 56 -7.21 -0.49 0.76
N PHE A 57 -6.78 -1.72 1.02
CA PHE A 57 -6.92 -2.82 0.05
C PHE A 57 -7.99 -3.81 0.50
N THR A 58 -8.86 -4.18 -0.45
CA THR A 58 -9.96 -5.12 -0.20
C THR A 58 -9.51 -6.57 -0.20
N ASN A 59 -8.40 -6.88 -0.88
CA ASN A 59 -7.79 -8.21 -0.88
C ASN A 59 -6.29 -8.10 -1.12
N LYS A 60 -5.49 -8.88 -0.37
CA LYS A 60 -4.03 -8.94 -0.46
C LYS A 60 -3.57 -10.40 -0.41
N ASN A 61 -2.80 -10.82 -1.40
CA ASN A 61 -2.05 -12.08 -1.37
C ASN A 61 -0.60 -11.76 -0.98
N LEU A 62 -0.33 -11.65 0.33
CA LEU A 62 0.97 -11.20 0.84
C LEU A 62 2.12 -12.15 0.49
N VAL A 63 1.86 -13.46 0.39
CA VAL A 63 2.87 -14.45 -0.02
C VAL A 63 3.31 -14.19 -1.46
N ALA A 64 2.36 -14.09 -2.40
CA ALA A 64 2.70 -13.80 -3.79
C ALA A 64 3.29 -12.39 -3.96
N LEU A 65 2.81 -11.41 -3.18
CA LEU A 65 3.35 -10.06 -3.21
C LEU A 65 4.80 -10.03 -2.75
N ASN A 66 5.17 -10.72 -1.67
CA ASN A 66 6.56 -10.75 -1.21
C ASN A 66 7.49 -11.40 -2.25
N ILE A 67 7.08 -12.52 -2.86
CA ILE A 67 7.84 -13.16 -3.95
C ILE A 67 8.03 -12.18 -5.13
N TYR A 68 6.95 -11.48 -5.50
CA TYR A 68 6.99 -10.46 -6.55
C TYR A 68 7.98 -9.34 -6.20
N LEU A 69 7.95 -8.82 -4.96
CA LEU A 69 8.83 -7.74 -4.52
C LEU A 69 10.30 -8.18 -4.40
N ASP A 70 10.57 -9.42 -4.00
CA ASP A 70 11.92 -9.99 -4.02
C ASP A 70 12.48 -10.00 -5.44
N LEU A 71 11.69 -10.45 -6.41
CA LEU A 71 12.08 -10.44 -7.82
C LEU A 71 12.31 -9.01 -8.33
N GLU A 72 11.41 -8.08 -8.02
CA GLU A 72 11.56 -6.67 -8.39
C GLU A 72 12.83 -6.03 -7.79
N ALA A 73 13.17 -6.40 -6.56
CA ALA A 73 14.41 -5.96 -5.93
C ALA A 73 15.66 -6.44 -6.66
N THR A 74 15.68 -7.70 -7.13
CA THR A 74 16.82 -8.23 -7.91
C THR A 74 17.02 -7.52 -9.24
N ARG A 75 15.97 -6.88 -9.77
CA ARG A 75 16.02 -6.11 -11.02
C ARG A 75 16.52 -4.67 -10.83
N GLY A 76 16.95 -4.32 -9.62
CA GLY A 76 17.41 -2.97 -9.28
C GLY A 76 16.26 -1.96 -9.09
N GLY A 77 15.01 -2.43 -8.99
CA GLY A 77 13.84 -1.57 -8.76
C GLY A 77 13.65 -1.15 -7.30
N ALA A 78 14.57 -1.53 -6.41
CA ALA A 78 14.48 -1.31 -4.98
C ALA A 78 15.50 -0.27 -4.49
N THR A 79 15.03 0.65 -3.64
CA THR A 79 15.90 1.53 -2.85
C THR A 79 15.87 1.07 -1.40
N THR A 80 17.04 0.92 -0.78
CA THR A 80 17.17 0.52 0.62
C THR A 80 17.41 1.74 1.51
N TYR A 81 16.69 1.82 2.62
CA TYR A 81 16.84 2.83 3.66
C TYR A 81 17.27 2.18 4.96
N ASP A 82 18.09 2.87 5.74
CA ASP A 82 18.38 2.52 7.13
C ASP A 82 17.70 3.55 8.02
N ILE A 83 16.74 3.10 8.82
CA ILE A 83 15.97 3.94 9.74
C ILE A 83 16.14 3.33 11.13
N GLU A 84 16.90 4.02 11.98
CA GLU A 84 17.15 3.60 13.37
C GLU A 84 17.76 2.18 13.48
N GLY A 85 18.62 1.79 12.53
CA GLY A 85 19.28 0.48 12.51
C GLY A 85 18.44 -0.64 11.90
N LYS A 86 17.23 -0.32 11.41
CA LYS A 86 16.39 -1.24 10.64
C LYS A 86 16.48 -0.92 9.17
N LYS A 87 16.57 -1.97 8.35
CA LYS A 87 16.61 -1.82 6.89
C LYS A 87 15.22 -1.93 6.31
N PHE A 88 14.90 -0.98 5.45
CA PHE A 88 13.65 -0.96 4.71
C PHE A 88 13.92 -0.92 3.23
N GLN A 89 13.00 -1.48 2.47
CA GLN A 89 13.03 -1.49 1.03
C GLN A 89 11.82 -0.73 0.49
N LEU A 90 12.07 0.25 -0.36
CA LEU A 90 11.08 0.94 -1.18
C LEU A 90 11.14 0.43 -2.61
N ILE A 91 10.01 -0.05 -3.13
CA ILE A 91 9.86 -0.45 -4.52
C ILE A 91 8.72 0.37 -5.13
N GLN A 92 8.98 1.02 -6.27
CA GLN A 92 7.96 1.77 -6.99
C GLN A 92 7.82 1.23 -8.42
N ARG A 93 6.57 0.98 -8.85
CA ARG A 93 6.25 0.54 -10.20
C ARG A 93 5.20 1.47 -10.79
N SER A 94 5.46 1.93 -12.01
CA SER A 94 4.51 2.74 -12.77
C SER A 94 4.16 2.04 -14.07
N LYS A 95 2.88 2.05 -14.43
CA LYS A 95 2.40 1.58 -15.73
C LYS A 95 1.27 2.46 -16.22
N ALA A 96 1.43 2.95 -17.45
CA ALA A 96 0.37 3.55 -18.24
C ALA A 96 -0.37 2.47 -19.04
N LEU A 97 -1.68 2.61 -19.13
CA LEU A 97 -2.56 1.78 -19.96
C LEU A 97 -3.44 2.70 -20.79
N GLU A 98 -3.27 2.66 -22.10
CA GLU A 98 -4.19 3.26 -23.05
C GLU A 98 -5.47 2.42 -23.15
N ILE A 99 -6.60 3.09 -23.24
CA ILE A 99 -7.93 2.48 -23.23
C ILE A 99 -8.48 2.41 -24.64
N ASP A 100 -8.97 1.24 -25.03
CA ASP A 100 -9.48 0.94 -26.38
C ASP A 100 -11.02 0.94 -26.47
N SER A 101 -11.70 1.04 -25.33
CA SER A 101 -13.13 0.79 -25.20
C SER A 101 -13.75 1.59 -24.06
N PHE A 102 -15.05 1.85 -24.14
CA PHE A 102 -15.77 2.50 -23.06
C PHE A 102 -15.84 1.58 -21.82
N GLN A 103 -15.42 2.08 -20.67
CA GLN A 103 -15.36 1.29 -19.42
C GLN A 103 -15.82 2.11 -18.22
N LEU A 104 -16.58 1.50 -17.32
CA LEU A 104 -16.76 1.99 -15.95
C LEU A 104 -15.86 1.18 -15.04
N VAL A 105 -14.91 1.84 -14.40
CA VAL A 105 -13.93 1.16 -13.52
C VAL A 105 -14.17 1.61 -12.09
N ALA A 106 -14.41 0.66 -11.18
CA ALA A 106 -14.61 0.90 -9.74
C ALA A 106 -13.68 0.05 -8.85
N SER A 107 -12.80 -0.75 -9.46
CA SER A 107 -11.75 -1.46 -8.74
C SER A 107 -10.56 -1.73 -9.65
N LYS A 108 -9.38 -1.85 -9.05
CA LYS A 108 -8.15 -2.22 -9.75
C LYS A 108 -7.44 -3.33 -9.00
N LYS A 109 -6.82 -4.21 -9.77
CA LYS A 109 -5.97 -5.30 -9.29
C LYS A 109 -4.56 -5.13 -9.83
N LEU A 110 -3.58 -5.44 -9.00
CA LEU A 110 -2.22 -5.71 -9.44
C LEU A 110 -2.05 -7.22 -9.56
N GLU A 111 -1.46 -7.64 -10.68
CA GLU A 111 -1.17 -9.03 -11.00
C GLU A 111 0.27 -9.13 -11.48
N ASP A 112 0.99 -10.15 -11.03
CA ASP A 112 2.21 -10.59 -11.67
C ASP A 112 1.84 -11.37 -12.94
N ARG A 113 2.30 -10.90 -14.09
CA ARG A 113 2.03 -11.49 -15.42
C ARG A 113 3.29 -12.05 -16.09
N GLU A 114 4.41 -12.10 -15.38
CA GLU A 114 5.66 -12.60 -15.94
C GLU A 114 5.74 -14.12 -15.90
N ASN A 115 4.93 -14.75 -15.05
CA ASN A 115 4.73 -16.19 -15.01
C ASN A 115 3.62 -16.63 -15.99
N PRO A 116 3.65 -17.87 -16.50
CA PRO A 116 2.65 -18.41 -17.44
C PRO A 116 1.22 -18.42 -16.87
N VAL A 117 1.08 -18.31 -15.56
CA VAL A 117 -0.18 -18.08 -14.87
C VAL A 117 -0.12 -16.73 -14.16
N SER A 118 -1.02 -15.83 -14.56
CA SER A 118 -1.17 -14.53 -13.91
C SER A 118 -1.50 -14.71 -12.43
N THR A 119 -0.64 -14.22 -11.55
CA THR A 119 -0.80 -14.35 -10.10
C THR A 119 -1.36 -13.06 -9.51
N PHE A 120 -2.49 -13.16 -8.82
CA PHE A 120 -3.10 -12.03 -8.13
C PHE A 120 -2.25 -11.59 -6.94
N LEU A 121 -1.96 -10.29 -6.83
CA LEU A 121 -1.18 -9.71 -5.74
C LEU A 121 -2.05 -8.89 -4.78
N VAL A 122 -2.71 -7.85 -5.29
CA VAL A 122 -3.48 -6.92 -4.45
C VAL A 122 -4.64 -6.28 -5.22
N ARG A 123 -5.74 -5.97 -4.53
CA ARG A 123 -6.91 -5.25 -5.07
C ARG A 123 -7.29 -4.10 -4.14
N TYR A 124 -7.67 -2.98 -4.74
CA TYR A 124 -8.41 -1.90 -4.07
C TYR A 124 -9.69 -1.57 -4.85
N ALA A 125 -10.68 -1.06 -4.11
CA ALA A 125 -11.92 -0.51 -4.66
C ALA A 125 -11.93 1.01 -4.51
N HIS A 126 -12.69 1.70 -5.36
CA HIS A 126 -12.86 3.15 -5.35
C HIS A 126 -14.24 3.52 -5.94
N ASP A 127 -14.64 4.78 -5.81
CA ASP A 127 -15.99 5.27 -6.19
C ASP A 127 -16.30 5.19 -7.69
N GLY A 128 -15.24 5.05 -8.48
CA GLY A 128 -15.28 4.75 -9.89
C GLY A 128 -15.09 5.97 -10.81
N TYR A 129 -14.75 5.68 -12.07
CA TYR A 129 -14.61 6.66 -13.14
C TYR A 129 -14.93 6.02 -14.49
N PHE A 130 -15.36 6.85 -15.43
CA PHE A 130 -15.59 6.45 -16.81
C PHE A 130 -14.31 6.63 -17.62
N LEU A 131 -14.11 5.71 -18.56
CA LEU A 131 -13.05 5.76 -19.55
C LEU A 131 -13.67 5.68 -20.94
N THR A 132 -13.05 6.37 -21.87
CA THR A 132 -13.37 6.38 -23.29
C THR A 132 -12.14 5.95 -24.12
N PRO A 133 -12.32 5.48 -25.36
CA PRO A 133 -11.18 5.14 -26.21
C PRO A 133 -10.22 6.32 -26.39
N GLY A 134 -8.92 6.07 -26.18
CA GLY A 134 -7.86 7.08 -26.21
C GLY A 134 -7.52 7.69 -24.84
N ASP A 135 -8.32 7.44 -23.80
CA ASP A 135 -7.93 7.79 -22.44
C ASP A 135 -6.72 6.97 -21.98
N GLU A 136 -5.94 7.51 -21.05
CA GLU A 136 -4.82 6.83 -20.42
C GLU A 136 -5.05 6.73 -18.91
N VAL A 137 -4.86 5.51 -18.37
CA VAL A 137 -4.79 5.28 -16.92
C VAL A 137 -3.36 4.96 -16.53
N THR A 138 -2.75 5.83 -15.72
CA THR A 138 -1.45 5.58 -15.11
C THR A 138 -1.62 5.23 -13.64
N GLN A 139 -1.04 4.10 -13.22
CA GLN A 139 -0.98 3.70 -11.81
C GLN A 139 0.46 3.68 -11.33
N VAL A 140 0.72 4.31 -10.19
CA VAL A 140 2.01 4.27 -9.49
C VAL A 140 1.80 3.48 -8.19
N TRP A 141 2.33 2.27 -8.15
CA TRP A 141 2.30 1.40 -6.98
C TRP A 141 3.60 1.56 -6.21
N THR A 142 3.48 1.84 -4.92
CA THR A 142 4.60 2.02 -3.98
C THR A 142 4.48 0.97 -2.89
N PHE A 143 5.58 0.26 -2.64
CA PHE A 143 5.69 -0.78 -1.63
C PHE A 143 6.82 -0.42 -0.68
N PHE A 144 6.57 -0.55 0.62
CA PHE A 144 7.55 -0.31 1.66
C PHE A 144 7.50 -1.45 2.68
N ARG A 145 8.63 -2.12 2.93
CA ARG A 145 8.73 -3.25 3.87
C ARG A 145 10.08 -3.28 4.57
N GLU A 146 10.12 -3.82 5.78
CA GLU A 146 11.37 -4.15 6.48
C GLU A 146 12.04 -5.38 5.82
N ILE A 147 13.37 -5.37 5.69
CA ILE A 147 14.18 -6.44 5.06
C ILE A 147 15.33 -6.93 5.94
#